data_AF-A0A953WH56-F1
#
_entry.id   AF-A0A953WH56-F1
#
_cell.length_a   1.000
_cell.length_b   1.000
_cell.length_c   1.000
_cell.angle_alpha   90.00
_cell.angle_beta   90.00
_cell.angle_gamma   90.00
#
_symmetry.space_group_name_H-M   'P 1'
#
loop_
_entity.id
_entity.type
_entity.pdbx_description
1 polymer ?
#
loop_
_entity_poly.entity_id
_entity_poly.type
_entity_poly.pdbx_seq_one_letter_code
_entity_poly.pdbx_strand_id
1 'polypeptide(L)'
;SVPFDMAYQAALETVNAKGWTIVTAEPQEGRIEATDTTFWFEFKDDVMIRVLPEGESGSRVDVRSVSRVGLSDLGANAKRVKLFLEDFEARL
;
A
#
# COMPACT_ATOMS: atom_id res chain seq x y z
N SER A 1 15.07 -5.06 10.79
CA SER A 1 13.88 -5.79 10.28
C SER A 1 12.78 -5.60 11.30
N VAL A 2 11.55 -5.31 10.86
CA VAL A 2 10.42 -4.99 11.74
C VAL A 2 9.49 -6.21 11.84
N PRO A 3 8.91 -6.53 13.01
CA PRO A 3 7.96 -7.64 13.14
C PRO A 3 6.73 -7.49 12.26
N PHE A 4 6.16 -8.61 11.84
CA PHE A 4 4.98 -8.68 10.96
C PHE A 4 3.81 -7.79 11.44
N ASP A 5 3.42 -7.91 12.71
CA ASP A 5 2.26 -7.16 13.23
C ASP A 5 2.48 -5.64 13.18
N MET A 6 3.70 -5.19 13.49
CA MET A 6 4.06 -3.78 13.47
C MET A 6 4.10 -3.25 12.03
N ALA A 7 4.67 -4.01 11.09
CA ALA A 7 4.66 -3.65 9.67
C ALA A 7 3.23 -3.64 9.09
N TYR A 8 2.37 -4.58 9.48
CA TYR A 8 0.99 -4.59 9.04
C TYR A 8 0.21 -3.38 9.56
N GLN A 9 0.35 -3.05 10.84
CA GLN A 9 -0.31 -1.88 11.43
C GLN A 9 0.17 -0.58 10.79
N ALA A 10 1.48 -0.39 10.63
CA ALA A 10 2.03 0.79 9.96
C ALA A 10 1.53 0.92 8.51
N ALA A 11 1.42 -0.20 7.77
CA ALA A 11 0.85 -0.20 6.43
C ALA A 11 -0.63 0.21 6.43
N LEU A 12 -1.44 -0.35 7.33
CA LEU A 12 -2.86 -0.04 7.46
C LEU A 12 -3.10 1.43 7.84
N GLU A 13 -2.33 1.96 8.79
CA GLU A 13 -2.38 3.36 9.18
C GLU A 13 -1.96 4.30 8.04
N THR A 14 -0.96 3.91 7.24
CA THR A 14 -0.54 4.68 6.07
C THR A 14 -1.65 4.77 5.03
N VAL A 15 -2.31 3.65 4.72
CA VAL A 15 -3.45 3.60 3.79
C VAL A 15 -4.58 4.52 4.27
N ASN A 16 -4.94 4.43 5.56
CA ASN A 16 -5.97 5.28 6.15
C ASN A 16 -5.59 6.76 6.12
N ALA A 17 -4.35 7.10 6.47
CA ALA A 17 -3.87 8.49 6.50
C ALA A 17 -3.83 9.13 5.11
N LYS A 18 -3.58 8.35 4.05
CA LYS A 18 -3.68 8.79 2.66
C LYS A 18 -5.11 8.99 2.17
N GLY A 19 -6.11 8.56 2.95
CA GLY A 19 -7.52 8.63 2.55
C GLY A 19 -7.89 7.67 1.42
N TRP A 20 -7.07 6.63 1.17
CA TRP A 20 -7.40 5.61 0.19
C TRP A 20 -8.58 4.78 0.67
N THR A 21 -9.44 4.39 -0.26
CA THR A 21 -10.60 3.56 0.06
C THR A 21 -10.14 2.12 0.21
N ILE A 22 -10.19 1.57 1.42
CA ILE A 22 -9.88 0.16 1.67
C ILE A 22 -10.97 -0.72 1.04
N VAL A 23 -10.56 -1.65 0.18
CA VAL A 23 -11.40 -2.69 -0.41
C VAL A 23 -11.34 -3.96 0.45
N THR A 24 -10.13 -4.34 0.87
CA THR A 24 -9.88 -5.53 1.69
C THR A 24 -8.81 -5.22 2.73
N ALA A 25 -8.98 -5.68 3.97
CA ALA A 25 -7.94 -5.68 4.99
C ALA A 25 -8.01 -7.00 5.78
N GLU A 26 -7.02 -7.86 5.59
CA GLU A 26 -6.94 -9.19 6.19
C GLU A 26 -5.63 -9.32 6.99
N PRO A 27 -5.66 -9.00 8.31
CA PRO A 27 -4.46 -8.98 9.13
C PRO A 27 -3.79 -10.34 9.25
N GLN A 28 -4.55 -11.44 9.25
CA GLN A 28 -4.00 -12.79 9.33
C GLN A 28 -3.24 -13.20 8.06
N GLU A 29 -3.61 -12.64 6.90
CA GLU A 29 -2.93 -12.89 5.62
C GLU A 29 -1.88 -11.83 5.27
N GLY A 30 -1.78 -10.76 6.08
CA GLY A 30 -0.93 -9.61 5.80
C GLY A 30 -1.36 -8.85 4.54
N ARG A 31 -2.63 -8.94 4.12
CA ARG A 31 -3.14 -8.39 2.86
C ARG A 31 -3.94 -7.11 3.09
N ILE A 32 -3.63 -6.08 2.30
CA ILE A 32 -4.43 -4.85 2.21
C ILE A 32 -4.61 -4.49 0.73
N GLU A 33 -5.85 -4.28 0.32
CA GLU A 33 -6.21 -3.76 -1.00
C GLU A 33 -6.94 -2.43 -0.83
N ALA A 34 -6.55 -1.43 -1.60
CA ALA A 34 -7.14 -0.11 -1.53
C ALA A 34 -7.22 0.56 -2.92
N THR A 35 -8.10 1.54 -3.05
CA THR A 35 -8.23 2.37 -4.25
C THR A 35 -7.87 3.82 -3.93
N ASP A 36 -6.94 4.36 -4.70
CA ASP A 36 -6.63 5.79 -4.76
C ASP A 36 -7.51 6.44 -5.83
N THR A 37 -8.37 7.38 -5.43
CA THR A 37 -9.23 8.13 -6.36
C THR A 37 -8.75 9.57 -6.40
N THR A 38 -8.24 10.01 -7.55
CA THR A 38 -7.74 11.37 -7.70
C THR A 38 -8.85 12.35 -8.11
N PHE A 39 -8.60 13.65 -7.92
CA PHE A 39 -9.56 14.74 -8.21
C PHE A 39 -10.07 14.74 -9.66
N TRP A 40 -9.25 14.28 -10.59
CA TRP A 40 -9.72 13.91 -11.92
C TRP A 40 -10.42 12.55 -11.78
N PHE A 41 -11.71 12.57 -11.44
CA PHE A 41 -12.55 11.40 -11.08
C PHE A 41 -12.51 10.20 -12.06
N GLU A 42 -11.90 10.38 -13.23
CA GLU A 42 -11.63 9.32 -14.21
C GLU A 42 -10.42 8.45 -13.83
N PHE A 43 -9.52 8.89 -12.95
CA PHE A 43 -8.35 8.10 -12.53
C PHE A 43 -8.58 7.43 -11.18
N LYS A 44 -8.81 6.12 -11.26
CA LYS A 44 -8.79 5.19 -10.13
C LYS A 44 -7.60 4.26 -10.30
N ASP A 45 -6.81 4.17 -9.26
CA ASP A 45 -5.67 3.27 -9.20
C ASP A 45 -5.84 2.31 -8.03
N ASP A 46 -5.60 1.03 -8.28
CA ASP A 46 -5.65 -0.01 -7.25
C ASP A 46 -4.26 -0.25 -6.67
N VAL A 47 -4.20 -0.33 -5.35
CA VAL A 47 -2.99 -0.59 -4.59
C VAL A 47 -3.15 -1.87 -3.80
N MET A 48 -2.17 -2.75 -3.92
CA MET A 48 -2.06 -4.01 -3.18
C MET A 48 -0.82 -3.95 -2.31
N ILE A 49 -1.00 -4.15 -1.02
CA ILE A 49 0.09 -4.25 -0.04
C ILE A 49 0.04 -5.65 0.57
N ARG A 50 1.21 -6.28 0.64
CA ARG A 50 1.38 -7.59 1.28
C ARG A 50 2.52 -7.52 2.27
N VAL A 51 2.25 -7.87 3.51
CA VAL A 51 3.25 -8.08 4.56
C VAL A 51 3.44 -9.57 4.71
N LEU A 52 4.69 -10.03 4.71
CA LEU A 52 5.06 -11.43 4.85
C LEU A 52 6.07 -11.55 5.99
N PRO A 53 5.97 -12.55 6.88
CA PRO A 53 7.04 -12.85 7.82
C PRO A 53 8.35 -13.14 7.07
N GLU A 54 9.47 -12.64 7.57
CA GLU A 54 10.79 -12.87 6.99
C GLU A 54 11.85 -13.11 8.08
N GLY A 55 12.50 -14.27 8.03
CA GLY A 55 13.42 -14.70 9.08
C GLY A 55 12.71 -14.98 10.41
N GLU A 56 13.43 -14.86 11.53
CA GLU A 56 12.90 -15.20 12.86
C GLU A 56 12.00 -14.12 13.47
N SER A 57 12.21 -12.84 13.12
CA SER A 57 11.53 -11.70 13.75
C SER A 57 11.23 -10.54 12.80
N GLY A 58 11.43 -10.76 11.50
CA GLY A 58 11.33 -9.74 10.48
C GLY A 58 10.07 -9.82 9.64
N SER A 59 9.97 -8.88 8.70
CA SER A 59 8.94 -8.88 7.68
C SER A 59 9.45 -8.29 6.37
N ARG A 60 8.84 -8.74 5.28
CA ARG A 60 8.95 -8.16 3.95
C ARG A 60 7.62 -7.50 3.58
N VAL A 61 7.70 -6.30 3.03
CA VAL A 61 6.54 -5.55 2.54
C VAL A 61 6.62 -5.40 1.03
N ASP A 62 5.67 -6.00 0.33
CA ASP A 62 5.52 -5.89 -1.12
C ASP A 62 4.38 -4.91 -1.42
N VAL A 63 4.63 -3.92 -2.29
CA VAL A 63 3.63 -2.92 -2.68
C VAL A 63 3.52 -2.88 -4.20
N ARG A 64 2.29 -2.93 -4.72
CA ARG A 64 1.98 -2.79 -6.14
C ARG A 64 0.87 -1.78 -6.35
N SER A 65 0.97 -1.02 -7.44
CA SER A 65 -0.03 -0.03 -7.86
C SER A 65 -0.33 -0.22 -9.34
N VAL A 66 -1.60 -0.18 -9.72
CA VAL A 66 -2.04 -0.35 -11.12
C VAL A 66 -3.20 0.59 -11.45
N SER A 67 -3.16 1.17 -12.65
CA SER A 67 -4.22 2.05 -13.15
C SER A 67 -5.36 1.26 -13.77
N ARG A 68 -6.61 1.62 -13.46
CA ARG A 68 -7.80 0.97 -14.04
C ARG A 68 -8.07 1.37 -15.49
N VAL A 69 -7.60 2.55 -15.89
CA VAL A 69 -7.82 3.12 -17.23
C VAL A 69 -6.55 3.79 -17.75
N GLY A 70 -6.38 3.80 -19.08
CA GLY A 70 -5.25 4.43 -19.77
C GLY A 70 -4.20 3.45 -20.27
N LEU A 71 -3.53 3.80 -21.38
CA LEU A 71 -2.42 3.01 -21.97
C LEU A 71 -1.08 3.25 -21.26
N SER A 72 -0.93 4.39 -20.58
CA SER A 72 0.27 4.80 -19.84
C SER A 72 -0.15 5.56 -18.59
N ASP A 73 0.54 5.31 -17.48
CA ASP A 73 0.33 5.98 -16.19
C ASP A 73 1.28 7.19 -15.98
N LEU A 74 2.16 7.47 -16.95
CA LEU A 74 3.20 8.51 -16.90
C LEU A 74 4.02 8.50 -15.60
N GLY A 75 4.21 7.34 -14.97
CA GLY A 75 4.94 7.18 -13.71
C GLY A 75 4.13 7.45 -12.45
N ALA A 76 2.81 7.64 -12.55
CA ALA A 76 1.93 7.84 -11.39
C ALA A 76 1.99 6.67 -10.41
N ASN A 77 2.00 5.42 -10.89
CA ASN A 77 2.06 4.24 -10.01
C ASN A 77 3.40 4.16 -9.26
N ALA A 78 4.52 4.43 -9.95
CA ALA A 78 5.83 4.47 -9.31
C ALA A 78 5.91 5.57 -8.23
N LYS A 79 5.41 6.77 -8.54
CA LYS A 79 5.33 7.87 -7.58
C LYS A 79 4.47 7.51 -6.37
N ARG A 80 3.33 6.84 -6.59
CA ARG A 80 2.44 6.39 -5.52
C ARG A 80 3.11 5.41 -4.58
N VAL A 81 3.75 4.37 -5.14
CA VAL A 81 4.49 3.39 -4.35
C VAL A 81 5.59 4.07 -3.53
N LYS A 82 6.35 4.99 -4.14
CA LYS A 82 7.39 5.76 -3.44
C LYS A 82 6.82 6.54 -2.25
N LEU A 83 5.77 7.34 -2.46
CA LEU A 83 5.14 8.13 -1.40
C LEU A 83 4.47 7.26 -0.34
N PHE A 84 4.01 6.06 -0.69
CA PHE A 84 3.54 5.10 0.29
C PHE A 84 4.68 4.60 1.18
N LEU A 85 5.80 4.19 0.59
CA LEU A 85 6.94 3.68 1.34
C LEU A 85 7.54 4.74 2.27
N GLU A 86 7.64 6.01 1.83
CA GLU A 86 8.13 7.12 2.68
C GLU A 86 7.22 7.32 3.92
N ASP A 87 5.91 7.35 3.73
CA ASP A 87 4.95 7.52 4.83
C ASP A 87 4.87 6.29 5.74
N PHE A 88 5.04 5.11 5.16
CA PHE A 88 5.10 3.83 5.86
C PHE A 88 6.34 3.76 6.76
N GLU A 89 7.53 4.08 6.22
CA GLU A 89 8.78 4.10 6.98
C GLU A 89 8.74 5.11 8.13
N ALA A 90 8.07 6.25 7.95
CA ALA A 90 7.88 7.24 9.01
C ALA A 90 6.96 6.77 10.16
N ARG A 91 6.26 5.64 9.98
CA ARG A 91 5.34 5.03 10.96
C ARG A 91 5.87 3.73 11.58
N LEU A 92 7.07 3.28 11.18
CA LEU A 92 7.78 2.17 11.81
C LEU A 92 8.59 2.65 13.01
#